data_AF-A0A2P4SL34-F1
#
_entry.id   AF-A0A2P4SL34-F1
#
_cell.length_a   1.000
_cell.length_b   1.000
_cell.length_c   1.000
_cell.angle_alpha   90.00
_cell.angle_beta   90.00
_cell.angle_gamma   90.00
#
_symmetry.space_group_name_H-M   'P 1'
#
loop_
_entity.id
_entity.type
_entity.pdbx_description
1 polymer ?
#
loop_
_entity_poly.entity_id
_entity_poly.type
_entity_poly.pdbx_seq_one_letter_code
_entity_poly.pdbx_strand_id
1 'polypeptide(L)'
;DTIFIILRKQKLIFLHWYHHITVLLYSWYSYKDMVAGGGWFMTMNYGVHAVMYSYYALRAAGFRVSRKFAMFITLSQITQMLVGCVINYLVFSWMQHGQCHSHVQNIIWSSLMYLSYFVLFCHFFFEAYIGKTTKARKVD
;
A
#
# COMPACT_ATOMS: atom_id res chain seq x y z
N ASP A 1 13.72 -1.91 -3.44
CA ASP A 1 13.76 -0.69 -2.61
C ASP A 1 14.60 -0.76 -1.35
N THR A 2 14.36 -1.72 -0.46
CA THR A 2 15.03 -1.78 0.86
C THR A 2 16.56 -1.75 0.77
N ILE A 3 17.15 -2.53 -0.16
CA ILE A 3 18.61 -2.55 -0.38
C ILE A 3 19.12 -1.18 -0.86
N PHE A 4 18.43 -0.51 -1.80
CA PHE A 4 18.82 0.81 -2.27
C PHE A 4 18.75 1.88 -1.18
N ILE A 5 17.80 1.78 -0.25
CA ILE A 5 17.66 2.69 0.90
C ILE A 5 18.82 2.49 1.89
N ILE A 6 19.17 1.24 2.18
CA ILE A 6 20.31 0.89 3.04
C ILE A 6 21.62 1.38 2.43
N LEU A 7 21.82 1.15 1.12
CA LEU A 7 23.01 1.59 0.39
C LEU A 7 23.13 3.13 0.33
N ARG A 8 21.99 3.86 0.27
CA ARG A 8 21.97 5.33 0.38
C ARG A 8 22.07 5.85 1.82
N LYS A 9 22.28 4.99 2.83
CA LYS A 9 22.27 5.32 4.26
C LYS A 9 21.02 6.09 4.70
N GLN A 10 19.88 5.87 4.05
CA GLN A 10 18.62 6.50 4.43
C GLN A 10 17.93 5.70 5.53
N LYS A 11 17.22 6.40 6.44
CA LYS A 11 16.47 5.75 7.52
C LYS A 11 15.32 4.94 6.92
N LEU A 12 15.33 3.63 7.15
CA LEU A 12 14.20 2.75 6.86
C LEU A 12 13.06 3.09 7.82
N ILE A 13 11.97 3.64 7.28
CA ILE A 13 10.74 3.85 8.04
C ILE A 13 10.09 2.49 8.34
N PHE A 14 9.47 2.36 9.51
CA PHE A 14 8.79 1.13 9.93
C PHE A 14 7.78 0.65 8.88
N LEU A 15 7.00 1.58 8.33
CA LEU A 15 6.03 1.36 7.27
C LEU A 15 6.58 0.55 6.10
N HIS A 16 7.80 0.88 5.65
CA HIS A 16 8.40 0.32 4.45
C HIS A 16 8.71 -1.16 4.63
N TRP A 17 9.53 -1.50 5.62
CA TRP A 17 9.96 -2.89 5.81
C TRP A 17 8.81 -3.77 6.31
N TYR A 18 7.93 -3.24 7.17
CA TYR A 18 6.74 -3.96 7.63
C TYR A 18 5.87 -4.37 6.44
N HIS A 19 5.53 -3.41 5.56
CA HIS A 19 4.74 -3.67 4.36
C HIS A 19 5.42 -4.70 3.44
N HIS A 20 6.70 -4.52 3.10
CA HIS A 20 7.40 -5.41 2.17
C HIS A 20 7.52 -6.85 2.67
N ILE A 21 7.73 -7.08 3.97
CA ILE A 21 7.81 -8.45 4.51
C ILE A 21 6.42 -9.09 4.57
N THR A 22 5.43 -8.35 5.09
CA THR A 22 4.08 -8.90 5.28
C THR A 22 3.36 -9.20 3.97
N VAL A 23 3.49 -8.35 2.94
CA VAL A 23 2.90 -8.60 1.62
C VAL A 23 3.56 -9.79 0.92
N LEU A 24 4.86 -10.01 1.14
CA LEU A 24 5.60 -11.13 0.57
C LEU A 24 5.15 -12.45 1.21
N LEU A 25 5.05 -12.49 2.54
CA LEU A 25 4.54 -13.66 3.27
C LEU A 25 3.08 -13.96 2.90
N TYR A 26 2.24 -12.93 2.83
CA TYR A 26 0.84 -13.08 2.45
C TYR A 26 0.67 -13.57 1.01
N SER A 27 1.48 -13.08 0.07
CA SER A 27 1.45 -13.54 -1.33
C SER A 27 1.87 -15.01 -1.44
N TRP A 28 2.90 -15.43 -0.69
CA TRP A 28 3.32 -16.82 -0.62
C TRP A 28 2.23 -17.73 -0.05
N TYR A 29 1.58 -17.31 1.04
CA TYR A 29 0.47 -18.02 1.66
C TYR A 29 -0.74 -18.12 0.71
N SER A 30 -1.13 -17.00 0.11
CA SER A 30 -2.30 -16.92 -0.80
C SER A 30 -2.09 -17.66 -2.12
N TYR A 31 -0.83 -17.80 -2.58
CA TYR A 31 -0.50 -18.58 -3.77
C TYR A 31 -0.88 -20.06 -3.62
N LYS A 32 -0.70 -20.61 -2.41
CA LYS A 32 -1.08 -22.00 -2.10
C LYS A 32 -2.59 -22.22 -2.19
N ASP A 33 -3.36 -21.21 -1.81
CA ASP A 33 -4.82 -21.32 -1.65
C ASP A 33 -5.60 -20.77 -2.85
N MET A 34 -4.92 -20.39 -3.95
CA MET A 34 -5.52 -19.92 -5.21
C MET A 34 -6.73 -18.98 -5.04
N VAL A 35 -6.56 -17.95 -4.21
CA VAL A 35 -7.66 -17.03 -3.84
C VAL A 35 -8.25 -16.38 -5.09
N ALA A 36 -9.56 -16.57 -5.32
CA ALA A 36 -10.27 -16.07 -6.49
C ALA A 36 -10.18 -14.53 -6.69
N GLY A 37 -9.96 -13.77 -5.60
CA GLY A 37 -9.76 -12.31 -5.65
C GLY A 37 -8.34 -11.86 -5.98
N GLY A 38 -7.35 -12.76 -6.01
CA GLY A 38 -5.92 -12.42 -6.12
C GLY A 38 -5.56 -11.60 -7.37
N GLY A 39 -6.25 -11.83 -8.49
CA GLY A 39 -6.02 -11.11 -9.75
C GLY A 39 -6.33 -9.61 -9.64
N TRP A 40 -7.40 -9.23 -8.93
CA TRP A 40 -7.75 -7.84 -8.70
C TRP A 40 -6.74 -7.15 -7.79
N PHE A 41 -6.31 -7.83 -6.73
CA PHE A 41 -5.28 -7.35 -5.82
C PHE A 41 -3.95 -7.10 -6.52
N MET A 42 -3.50 -8.04 -7.36
CA MET A 42 -2.28 -7.90 -8.15
C MET A 42 -2.38 -6.75 -9.14
N THR A 43 -3.47 -6.66 -9.90
CA THR A 43 -3.63 -5.64 -10.96
C THR A 43 -3.59 -4.23 -10.39
N MET A 44 -4.32 -3.97 -9.29
CA MET A 44 -4.29 -2.63 -8.67
C MET A 44 -2.92 -2.31 -8.05
N ASN A 45 -2.27 -3.31 -7.45
CA ASN A 45 -0.97 -3.13 -6.82
C ASN A 45 0.10 -2.79 -7.85
N TYR A 46 0.15 -3.53 -8.96
CA TYR A 46 1.06 -3.25 -10.08
C TYR A 46 0.77 -1.88 -10.71
N GLY A 47 -0.50 -1.50 -10.88
CA GLY A 47 -0.86 -0.20 -11.42
C GLY A 47 -0.34 0.97 -10.57
N VAL A 48 -0.62 0.94 -9.26
CA VAL A 48 -0.16 2.01 -8.35
C VAL A 48 1.36 2.00 -8.20
N HIS A 49 1.99 0.82 -8.14
CA HIS A 49 3.44 0.71 -8.08
C HIS A 49 4.11 1.21 -9.37
N ALA A 50 3.53 0.95 -10.55
CA ALA A 50 4.06 1.47 -11.81
C ALA A 50 4.13 3.00 -11.76
N VAL A 51 3.09 3.67 -11.25
CA VAL A 51 3.08 5.13 -11.07
C VAL A 51 4.12 5.58 -10.04
N MET A 52 4.20 4.91 -8.89
CA MET A 52 5.14 5.25 -7.82
C MET A 52 6.62 5.10 -8.26
N TYR A 53 6.97 4.00 -8.92
CA TYR A 53 8.32 3.77 -9.41
C TYR A 53 8.68 4.68 -10.57
N SER A 54 7.72 5.01 -11.45
CA SER A 54 7.93 6.01 -12.50
C SER A 54 8.30 7.37 -11.91
N TYR A 55 7.66 7.77 -10.81
CA TYR A 55 8.03 8.98 -10.09
C TYR A 55 9.46 8.92 -9.50
N TYR A 56 9.85 7.80 -8.90
CA TYR A 56 11.22 7.64 -8.40
C TYR A 56 12.26 7.62 -9.52
N ALA A 57 11.95 7.04 -10.68
CA ALA A 57 12.81 7.06 -11.86
C ALA A 57 13.00 8.49 -12.38
N LEU A 58 11.91 9.26 -12.52
CA LEU A 58 11.97 10.67 -12.92
C LEU A 58 12.80 11.51 -11.95
N ARG A 59 12.64 11.27 -10.65
CA ARG A 59 13.42 11.96 -9.62
C ARG A 59 14.91 11.57 -9.67
N ALA A 60 15.23 10.32 -9.96
CA ALA A 60 16.61 9.85 -10.13
C ALA A 60 17.26 10.40 -11.40
N ALA A 61 16.47 10.66 -12.44
CA ALA A 61 16.91 11.33 -13.68
C ALA A 61 17.16 12.84 -13.53
N GLY A 62 17.00 13.40 -12.31
CA GLY A 62 17.30 14.80 -12.01
C GLY A 62 16.14 15.78 -12.23
N PHE A 63 14.96 15.30 -12.62
CA PHE A 63 13.78 16.16 -12.74
C PHE A 63 13.26 16.58 -11.36
N ARG A 64 13.04 17.88 -11.18
CA ARG A 64 12.42 18.45 -9.97
C ARG A 64 10.91 18.22 -10.01
N VAL A 65 10.47 17.03 -9.60
CA VAL A 65 9.05 16.71 -9.52
C VAL A 65 8.40 17.42 -8.32
N SER A 66 7.26 18.08 -8.55
CA SER A 66 6.56 18.88 -7.54
C SER A 66 6.08 18.03 -6.35
N ARG A 67 6.10 18.61 -5.14
CA ARG A 67 5.60 17.97 -3.91
C ARG A 67 4.11 17.56 -4.02
N LYS A 68 3.33 18.23 -4.88
CA LYS A 68 1.93 17.86 -5.17
C LYS A 68 1.82 16.49 -5.84
N PHE A 69 2.77 16.13 -6.70
CA PHE A 69 2.80 14.80 -7.33
C PHE A 69 3.12 13.70 -6.31
N ALA A 70 4.07 13.94 -5.40
CA ALA A 70 4.34 13.02 -4.30
C ALA A 70 3.10 12.80 -3.43
N MET A 71 2.35 13.87 -3.16
CA MET A 71 1.08 13.80 -2.42
C MET A 71 0.02 12.98 -3.16
N PHE A 72 -0.12 13.18 -4.48
CA PHE A 72 -1.03 12.40 -5.32
C PHE A 72 -0.70 10.91 -5.31
N ILE A 73 0.59 10.55 -5.38
CA ILE A 73 1.03 9.16 -5.30
C ILE A 73 0.67 8.56 -3.94
N THR A 74 0.96 9.26 -2.84
CA THR A 74 0.58 8.75 -1.51
C THR A 74 -0.94 8.63 -1.34
N LEU A 75 -1.72 9.54 -1.94
CA LEU A 75 -3.18 9.44 -1.96
C LEU A 75 -3.63 8.21 -2.74
N SER A 76 -3.04 7.95 -3.91
CA SER A 76 -3.34 6.77 -4.73
C SER A 76 -3.04 5.46 -4.00
N GLN A 77 -1.97 5.42 -3.19
CA GLN A 77 -1.64 4.26 -2.34
C GLN A 77 -2.67 4.05 -1.22
N ILE A 78 -3.15 5.13 -0.59
CA ILE A 78 -4.22 5.05 0.41
C ILE A 78 -5.52 4.56 -0.22
N THR A 79 -5.89 5.11 -1.38
CA THR A 79 -7.08 4.67 -2.14
C THR A 79 -6.99 3.21 -2.53
N GLN A 80 -5.81 2.73 -2.95
CA GLN A 80 -5.58 1.32 -3.26
C GLN A 80 -5.82 0.41 -2.04
N MET A 81 -5.47 0.86 -0.85
CA MET A 81 -5.73 0.12 0.39
C MET A 81 -7.21 0.10 0.75
N LEU A 82 -7.94 1.21 0.54
CA LEU A 82 -9.40 1.26 0.70
C LEU A 82 -10.12 0.34 -0.28
N VAL A 83 -9.77 0.39 -1.56
CA VAL A 83 -10.34 -0.48 -2.59
C VAL A 83 -10.04 -1.95 -2.26
N GLY A 84 -8.84 -2.27 -1.74
CA GLY A 84 -8.52 -3.62 -1.26
C GLY A 84 -9.41 -4.10 -0.11
N CYS A 85 -9.78 -3.23 0.84
CA CYS A 85 -10.76 -3.55 1.86
C CYS A 85 -12.15 -3.83 1.27
N VAL A 86 -12.59 -3.02 0.30
CA VAL A 86 -13.89 -3.20 -0.38
C VAL A 86 -13.91 -4.52 -1.15
N ILE A 87 -12.85 -4.85 -1.88
CA ILE A 87 -12.75 -6.13 -2.61
C ILE A 87 -12.80 -7.31 -1.62
N ASN A 88 -12.10 -7.24 -0.48
CA ASN A 88 -12.19 -8.27 0.55
C ASN A 88 -13.61 -8.44 1.08
N TYR A 89 -14.33 -7.34 1.32
CA TYR A 89 -15.73 -7.37 1.73
C TYR A 89 -16.64 -7.98 0.65
N LEU A 90 -16.45 -7.63 -0.61
CA LEU A 90 -17.21 -8.19 -1.74
C LEU A 90 -16.97 -9.70 -1.88
N VAL A 91 -15.72 -10.15 -1.78
CA VAL A 91 -15.37 -11.57 -1.80
C VAL A 91 -16.02 -12.32 -0.63
N PHE A 92 -16.02 -11.73 0.57
CA PHE A 92 -16.72 -12.30 1.72
C PHE A 92 -18.24 -12.41 1.49
N SER A 93 -18.85 -11.37 0.91
CA SER A 93 -20.28 -11.35 0.59
C SER A 93 -20.64 -12.41 -0.47
N TRP A 94 -19.86 -12.52 -1.55
CA TRP A 94 -20.08 -13.50 -2.62
C TRP A 94 -19.85 -14.95 -2.17
N MET A 95 -18.95 -15.16 -1.20
CA MET A 95 -18.74 -16.46 -0.58
C MET A 95 -19.99 -16.94 0.18
N GLN A 96 -20.71 -16.05 0.87
CA GLN A 96 -21.96 -16.41 1.57
C GLN A 96 -23.11 -16.76 0.61
N HIS A 97 -23.08 -16.25 -0.62
CA HIS A 97 -24.07 -16.56 -1.65
C HIS A 97 -23.78 -17.87 -2.41
N GLY A 98 -22.76 -18.63 -2.01
CA GLY A 98 -22.47 -19.97 -2.54
C GLY A 98 -21.82 -20.02 -3.93
N GLN A 99 -21.42 -18.88 -4.49
CA GLN A 99 -20.89 -18.78 -5.86
C GLN A 99 -19.36 -18.97 -5.95
N CYS A 100 -18.64 -19.04 -4.81
CA CYS A 100 -17.18 -19.18 -4.80
C CYS A 100 -16.69 -19.90 -3.54
N HIS A 101 -16.05 -21.06 -3.68
CA HIS A 101 -15.32 -21.70 -2.59
C HIS A 101 -14.02 -20.94 -2.35
N SER A 102 -13.94 -20.19 -1.25
CA SER A 102 -12.72 -19.49 -0.83
C SER A 102 -12.49 -19.76 0.65
N HIS A 103 -11.23 -19.83 1.08
CA HIS A 103 -10.92 -20.08 2.49
C HIS A 103 -11.13 -18.82 3.34
N VAL A 104 -12.04 -18.90 4.31
CA VAL A 104 -12.36 -17.81 5.25
C VAL A 104 -11.10 -17.25 5.94
N GLN A 105 -10.14 -18.13 6.24
CA GLN A 105 -8.86 -17.75 6.86
C GLN A 105 -8.05 -16.77 6.01
N ASN A 106 -8.01 -16.95 4.68
CA ASN A 106 -7.34 -16.01 3.78
C ASN A 106 -8.00 -14.63 3.78
N ILE A 107 -9.32 -14.58 3.83
CA ILE A 107 -10.08 -13.32 3.85
C ILE A 107 -9.81 -12.56 5.15
N ILE A 108 -9.75 -13.26 6.29
CA ILE A 108 -9.43 -12.66 7.59
C ILE A 108 -8.00 -12.09 7.58
N TRP A 109 -7.01 -12.88 7.16
CA TRP A 109 -5.62 -12.44 7.08
C TRP A 109 -5.43 -11.26 6.10
N SER A 110 -6.09 -11.32 4.95
CA SER A 110 -6.09 -10.22 3.96
C SER A 110 -6.68 -8.95 4.55
N SER A 111 -7.85 -9.06 5.17
CA SER A 111 -8.56 -7.91 5.74
C SER A 111 -7.76 -7.24 6.85
N LEU A 112 -7.15 -8.03 7.75
CA LEU A 112 -6.27 -7.52 8.80
C LEU A 112 -5.04 -6.82 8.23
N MET A 113 -4.42 -7.39 7.20
CA MET A 113 -3.25 -6.81 6.53
C MET A 113 -3.60 -5.49 5.82
N TYR A 114 -4.68 -5.45 5.05
CA TYR A 114 -5.11 -4.24 4.34
C TYR A 114 -5.52 -3.12 5.31
N LEU A 115 -6.21 -3.47 6.41
CA LEU A 115 -6.58 -2.51 7.44
C LEU A 115 -5.34 -1.95 8.16
N SER A 116 -4.37 -2.80 8.50
CA SER A 116 -3.14 -2.34 9.15
C SER A 116 -2.38 -1.36 8.25
N TYR A 117 -2.26 -1.65 6.96
CA TYR A 117 -1.63 -0.75 5.99
C TYR A 117 -2.39 0.56 5.84
N PHE A 118 -3.72 0.53 5.78
CA PHE A 118 -4.52 1.75 5.69
C PHE A 118 -4.25 2.71 6.85
N VAL A 119 -4.27 2.21 8.09
CA VAL A 119 -3.98 3.01 9.29
C VAL A 119 -2.57 3.59 9.24
N LEU A 120 -1.60 2.76 8.87
CA LEU A 120 -0.20 3.12 8.80
C LEU A 120 0.10 4.19 7.72
N PHE A 121 -0.53 4.07 6.54
CA PHE A 121 -0.41 5.06 5.47
C PHE A 121 -1.15 6.36 5.79
N CYS A 122 -2.31 6.29 6.44
CA CYS A 122 -3.00 7.48 6.97
C CYS A 122 -2.10 8.21 7.97
N HIS A 123 -1.54 7.50 8.96
CA HIS A 123 -0.60 8.08 9.92
C HIS A 123 0.59 8.76 9.23
N PHE A 124 1.22 8.07 8.27
CA PHE A 124 2.31 8.63 7.47
C PHE A 124 1.90 9.88 6.70
N PHE A 125 0.72 9.89 6.08
CA PHE A 125 0.21 11.04 5.33
C PHE A 125 0.00 12.26 6.23
N PHE A 126 -0.63 12.05 7.39
CA PHE A 126 -0.82 13.11 8.39
C PHE A 126 0.52 13.67 8.86
N GLU A 127 1.50 12.83 9.19
CA GLU A 127 2.80 13.28 9.67
C GLU A 127 3.62 14.01 8.58
N ALA A 128 3.65 13.47 7.36
CA ALA A 128 4.48 13.97 6.27
C ALA A 128 3.93 15.24 5.60
N TYR A 129 2.61 15.36 5.50
CA TYR A 129 1.95 16.46 4.78
C TYR A 129 1.28 17.45 5.70
N ILE A 130 0.50 17.01 6.69
CA ILE A 130 -0.31 17.90 7.54
C ILE A 130 0.52 18.41 8.74
N GLY A 131 1.25 17.52 9.42
CA GLY A 131 2.06 17.85 10.60
C GLY A 131 3.22 18.81 10.33
N LYS A 132 3.80 18.75 9.12
CA LYS A 132 4.84 19.72 8.69
C LYS A 132 4.27 21.12 8.40
N THR A 133 3.06 21.23 7.85
CA THR A 133 2.37 22.53 7.69
C THR A 133 2.08 23.18 9.03
N THR A 134 1.70 22.40 10.05
CA THR A 134 1.45 22.94 11.40
C THR A 134 2.72 23.44 12.09
N LYS A 135 3.88 22.81 11.86
CA LYS A 135 5.17 23.34 12.36
C LYS A 135 5.62 24.58 11.61
N ALA A 136 5.39 24.68 10.30
CA ALA A 136 5.68 25.91 9.55
C ALA A 136 4.78 27.07 10.01
N ARG A 137 3.48 26.83 10.22
CA ARG A 137 2.50 27.84 10.68
C ARG A 137 2.64 28.26 12.15
N LYS A 138 3.43 27.54 12.96
CA LYS A 138 3.71 27.90 14.37
C LYS A 138 4.97 28.75 14.53
N VAL A 139 5.70 28.98 13.44
CA VAL A 139 6.95 29.78 13.43
C VAL A 139 6.73 31.15 12.75
N ASP A 140 5.51 31.44 12.32
CA ASP A 140 5.07 32.77 11.85
C ASP A 140 4.31 33.50 12.95
#